data_AF-A0A7Y4QYZ9-F1
#
_entry.id   AF-A0A7Y4QYZ9-F1
#
_cell.length_a   1.000
_cell.length_b   1.000
_cell.length_c   1.000
_cell.angle_alpha   90.00
_cell.angle_beta   90.00
_cell.angle_gamma   90.00
#
_symmetry.space_group_name_H-M   'P 1'
#
loop_
_entity.id
_entity.type
_entity.pdbx_description
1 polymer ?
#
loop_
_entity_poly.entity_id
_entity_poly.type
_entity_poly.pdbx_seq_one_letter_code
_entity_poly.pdbx_strand_id
1 'polypeptide(L)'
;MLFYLVFLAIGATLVGAILVRIQTQKKIKKIKEELKRQWGKPKADEFDFDRIKKYANTSSENSFHQLTEQTCEDIDFQKLFAFVDRTASNVGQQVLYKRMTQPGSSLTNPLNHLIDFFRTQEKLRDAIQFKLLSLSRPDAYYISSLLTKNLLTRPKWLWALAISLLVTFCLVVLSFKYPICIVLLLAPLTLNMLVHYWNKGNTYQFIRSFPQLNALIEACDYLSQSHHELSNESVKNSIAELQSFKRKSVLIALSNKSGIEGELSQFGNYLLELVKSFLLIEVWGLFWIVKELESKQSHIEVLIEYVGDMDMAISILSLRAGESKTCEPQLVNKGKTMTMKGAYHPLIEHCVSNDIHIDGKSVLITGSNMSGKSTFLRT
;
A
#
# COMPACT_ATOMS: atom_id res chain seq x y z
N MET A 1 29.89 10.82 44.11
CA MET A 1 28.53 11.29 43.77
C MET A 1 28.22 11.16 42.27
N LEU A 2 29.07 11.70 41.38
CA LEU A 2 28.89 11.61 39.92
C LEU A 2 28.78 10.15 39.37
N PHE A 3 29.62 9.23 39.87
CA PHE A 3 29.62 7.82 39.47
C PHE A 3 28.30 7.10 39.79
N TYR A 4 27.69 7.41 40.95
CA TYR A 4 26.39 6.84 41.34
C TYR A 4 25.25 7.36 40.48
N LEU A 5 25.28 8.65 40.10
CA LEU A 5 24.29 9.25 39.20
C LEU A 5 24.36 8.64 37.79
N VAL A 6 25.57 8.40 37.28
CA VAL A 6 25.76 7.71 35.99
C VAL A 6 25.24 6.27 36.03
N PHE A 7 25.52 5.53 37.12
CA PHE A 7 25.05 4.15 37.26
C PHE A 7 23.51 4.08 37.36
N LEU A 8 22.88 5.02 38.08
CA LEU A 8 21.43 5.17 38.15
C LEU A 8 20.81 5.51 36.78
N ALA A 9 21.44 6.42 36.01
CA ALA A 9 20.98 6.77 34.68
C ALA A 9 21.07 5.59 33.69
N ILE A 10 22.16 4.81 33.74
CA ILE A 10 22.31 3.60 32.93
C ILE A 10 21.30 2.53 33.34
N GLY A 11 21.07 2.34 34.64
CA GLY A 11 20.05 1.42 35.14
C GLY A 11 18.64 1.80 34.67
N ALA A 12 18.29 3.10 34.73
CA ALA A 12 17.00 3.60 34.29
C ALA A 12 16.79 3.44 32.77
N THR A 13 17.82 3.69 31.94
CA THR A 13 17.72 3.49 30.49
C THR A 13 17.59 2.02 30.11
N LEU A 14 18.31 1.11 30.79
CA LEU A 14 18.15 -0.33 30.63
C LEU A 14 16.76 -0.82 31.00
N VAL A 15 16.23 -0.39 32.15
CA VAL A 15 14.87 -0.73 32.58
C VAL A 15 13.84 -0.17 31.57
N GLY A 16 14.01 1.06 31.13
CA GLY A 16 13.18 1.66 30.07
C GLY A 16 13.20 0.86 28.77
N ALA A 17 14.37 0.46 28.29
CA ALA A 17 14.51 -0.36 27.09
C ALA A 17 13.86 -1.74 27.23
N ILE A 18 13.96 -2.37 28.40
CA ILE A 18 13.30 -3.65 28.71
C ILE A 18 11.78 -3.48 28.71
N LEU A 19 11.25 -2.43 29.35
CA LEU A 19 9.82 -2.15 29.38
C LEU A 19 9.26 -1.91 27.97
N VAL A 20 9.95 -1.13 27.14
CA VAL A 20 9.59 -0.89 25.74
C VAL A 20 9.59 -2.20 24.94
N ARG A 21 10.59 -3.07 25.17
CA ARG A 21 10.65 -4.39 24.54
C ARG A 21 9.48 -5.27 24.95
N ILE A 22 9.14 -5.32 26.24
CA ILE A 22 8.00 -6.09 26.76
C ILE A 22 6.68 -5.59 26.16
N GLN A 23 6.46 -4.27 26.14
CA GLN A 23 5.26 -3.67 25.55
C GLN A 23 5.15 -3.98 24.06
N THR A 24 6.26 -3.86 23.32
CA THR A 24 6.33 -4.21 21.89
C THR A 24 5.98 -5.68 21.66
N GLN A 25 6.55 -6.59 22.45
CA GLN A 25 6.26 -8.03 22.36
C GLN A 25 4.79 -8.35 22.67
N LYS A 26 4.21 -7.73 23.71
CA LYS A 26 2.78 -7.86 24.02
C LYS A 26 1.90 -7.39 22.86
N LYS A 27 2.23 -6.26 22.24
CA LYS A 27 1.51 -5.73 21.07
C LYS A 27 1.60 -6.67 19.87
N ILE A 28 2.79 -7.19 19.56
CA ILE A 28 3.00 -8.18 18.49
C ILE A 28 2.18 -9.45 18.74
N LYS A 29 2.21 -9.97 19.96
CA LYS A 29 1.43 -11.16 20.35
C LYS A 29 -0.07 -10.93 20.13
N LYS A 30 -0.61 -9.80 20.60
CA LYS A 30 -2.02 -9.44 20.41
C LYS A 30 -2.41 -9.36 18.93
N ILE A 31 -1.57 -8.76 18.10
CA ILE A 31 -1.82 -8.67 16.64
C ILE A 31 -1.87 -10.07 16.01
N LYS A 32 -0.94 -10.97 16.37
CA LYS A 32 -0.93 -12.35 15.86
C LYS A 32 -2.14 -13.15 16.32
N GLU A 33 -2.59 -12.96 17.56
CA GLU A 33 -3.81 -13.58 18.07
C GLU A 33 -5.06 -13.08 17.33
N GLU A 34 -5.12 -11.78 17.03
CA GLU A 34 -6.22 -11.21 16.26
C GLU A 34 -6.26 -11.75 14.82
N LEU A 35 -5.11 -11.84 14.13
CA LEU A 35 -5.03 -12.46 12.79
C LEU A 35 -5.61 -13.88 12.79
N LYS A 36 -5.27 -14.68 13.80
CA LYS A 36 -5.80 -16.05 13.94
C LYS A 36 -7.30 -16.07 14.21
N ARG A 37 -7.81 -15.12 15.00
CA ARG A 37 -9.24 -15.01 15.31
C ARG A 37 -10.08 -14.60 14.09
N GLN A 38 -9.51 -13.79 13.20
CA GLN A 38 -10.13 -13.30 11.97
C GLN A 38 -10.03 -14.29 10.81
N TRP A 39 -9.16 -15.30 10.90
CA TRP A 39 -9.02 -16.33 9.89
C TRP A 39 -10.38 -17.00 9.59
N GLY A 40 -10.74 -17.11 8.31
CA GLY A 40 -12.03 -17.68 7.89
C GLY A 40 -13.22 -16.72 7.95
N LYS A 41 -13.09 -15.53 8.55
CA LYS A 41 -14.22 -14.61 8.76
C LYS A 41 -14.19 -13.43 7.79
N PRO A 42 -15.36 -12.88 7.40
CA PRO A 42 -15.43 -11.61 6.70
C PRO A 42 -14.78 -10.49 7.54
N LYS A 43 -14.16 -9.51 6.86
CA LYS A 43 -13.66 -8.31 7.54
C LYS A 43 -14.81 -7.49 8.09
N ALA A 44 -14.62 -6.93 9.27
CA ALA A 44 -15.55 -5.97 9.89
C ALA A 44 -15.15 -4.50 9.61
N ASP A 45 -14.09 -4.28 8.83
CA ASP A 45 -13.56 -2.95 8.55
C ASP A 45 -14.47 -2.16 7.61
N GLU A 46 -14.36 -0.83 7.65
CA GLU A 46 -14.99 0.06 6.68
C GLU A 46 -14.19 0.05 5.37
N PHE A 47 -14.89 -0.09 4.24
CA PHE A 47 -14.30 -0.17 2.91
C PHE A 47 -14.38 1.19 2.20
N ASP A 48 -13.23 1.85 2.04
CA ASP A 48 -13.10 3.08 1.23
C ASP A 48 -12.91 2.70 -0.25
N PHE A 49 -14.02 2.46 -0.96
CA PHE A 49 -14.00 2.05 -2.37
C PHE A 49 -13.34 3.10 -3.29
N ASP A 50 -13.34 4.37 -2.90
CA ASP A 50 -12.66 5.42 -3.66
C ASP A 50 -11.14 5.26 -3.64
N ARG A 51 -10.59 4.75 -2.53
CA ARG A 51 -9.17 4.40 -2.44
C ARG A 51 -8.86 3.03 -3.02
N ILE A 52 -9.74 2.06 -2.83
CA ILE A 52 -9.55 0.68 -3.30
C ILE A 52 -9.50 0.64 -4.85
N LYS A 53 -10.36 1.38 -5.55
CA LYS A 53 -10.39 1.37 -7.02
C LYS A 53 -9.22 2.11 -7.69
N LYS A 54 -8.41 2.88 -6.94
CA LYS A 54 -7.35 3.73 -7.52
C LYS A 54 -6.36 2.95 -8.37
N TYR A 55 -5.95 1.77 -7.91
CA TYR A 55 -4.98 0.96 -8.66
C TYR A 55 -5.59 0.43 -9.96
N ALA A 56 -6.81 -0.11 -9.91
CA ALA A 56 -7.53 -0.57 -11.10
C ALA A 56 -7.72 0.53 -12.16
N ASN A 57 -7.92 1.78 -11.73
CA ASN A 57 -8.06 2.93 -12.63
C ASN A 57 -6.72 3.46 -13.17
N THR A 58 -5.60 3.20 -12.48
CA THR A 58 -4.29 3.75 -12.84
C THR A 58 -3.46 2.77 -13.68
N SER A 59 -3.60 1.46 -13.44
CA SER A 59 -2.89 0.43 -14.20
C SER A 59 -3.39 0.44 -15.66
N SER A 60 -2.44 0.55 -16.60
CA SER A 60 -2.71 0.75 -18.02
C SER A 60 -2.73 -0.54 -18.83
N GLU A 61 -2.97 -1.69 -18.20
CA GLU A 61 -3.01 -2.97 -18.89
C GLU A 61 -4.29 -3.10 -19.72
N ASN A 62 -4.16 -3.63 -20.94
CA ASN A 62 -5.29 -4.03 -21.76
C ASN A 62 -5.96 -5.24 -21.12
N SER A 63 -6.89 -5.01 -20.20
CA SER A 63 -7.71 -6.07 -19.59
C SER A 63 -8.49 -6.80 -20.67
N PHE A 64 -8.56 -8.13 -20.61
CA PHE A 64 -9.39 -8.93 -21.50
C PHE A 64 -10.87 -8.51 -21.45
N HIS A 65 -11.34 -8.20 -20.24
CA HIS A 65 -12.65 -7.63 -19.99
C HIS A 65 -12.59 -6.68 -18.79
N GLN A 66 -13.47 -5.69 -18.76
CA GLN A 66 -13.66 -4.79 -17.63
C GLN A 66 -15.15 -4.70 -17.35
N LEU A 67 -15.54 -4.96 -16.09
CA LEU A 67 -16.92 -4.83 -15.66
C LEU A 67 -17.37 -3.36 -15.81
N THR A 68 -18.54 -3.16 -16.41
CA THR A 68 -19.16 -1.84 -16.48
C THR A 68 -19.70 -1.43 -15.10
N GLU A 69 -19.91 -0.14 -14.89
CA GLU A 69 -20.53 0.37 -13.67
C GLU A 69 -21.93 -0.23 -13.46
N GLN A 70 -22.71 -0.35 -14.54
CA GLN A 70 -24.01 -1.01 -14.51
C GLN A 70 -23.91 -2.47 -14.05
N THR A 71 -22.99 -3.26 -14.61
CA THR A 71 -22.80 -4.66 -14.16
C THR A 71 -22.41 -4.71 -12.69
N CYS A 72 -21.55 -3.80 -12.21
CA CYS A 72 -21.15 -3.73 -10.81
C CYS A 72 -22.35 -3.43 -9.88
N GLU A 73 -23.26 -2.54 -10.29
CA GLU A 73 -24.49 -2.26 -9.56
C GLU A 73 -25.44 -3.46 -9.57
N ASP A 74 -25.63 -4.06 -10.73
CA ASP A 74 -26.56 -5.18 -10.94
C ASP A 74 -26.24 -6.38 -10.05
N ILE A 75 -24.95 -6.68 -9.83
CA ILE A 75 -24.47 -7.82 -9.01
C ILE A 75 -24.14 -7.44 -7.56
N ASP A 76 -24.47 -6.23 -7.10
CA ASP A 76 -24.09 -5.74 -5.77
C ASP A 76 -22.57 -5.86 -5.50
N PHE A 77 -21.73 -5.54 -6.49
CA PHE A 77 -20.28 -5.85 -6.50
C PHE A 77 -19.54 -5.38 -5.24
N GLN A 78 -19.82 -4.18 -4.75
CA GLN A 78 -19.16 -3.65 -3.56
C GLN A 78 -19.44 -4.49 -2.31
N LYS A 79 -20.68 -4.96 -2.12
CA LYS A 79 -21.02 -5.85 -1.00
C LYS A 79 -20.37 -7.22 -1.18
N LEU A 80 -20.34 -7.73 -2.41
CA LEU A 80 -19.65 -8.99 -2.74
C LEU A 80 -18.16 -8.87 -2.46
N PHE A 81 -17.52 -7.77 -2.84
CA PHE A 81 -16.12 -7.49 -2.57
C PHE A 81 -15.83 -7.45 -1.07
N ALA A 82 -16.63 -6.70 -0.31
CA ALA A 82 -16.49 -6.63 1.15
C ALA A 82 -16.66 -8.01 1.80
N PHE A 83 -17.56 -8.83 1.27
CA PHE A 83 -17.75 -10.20 1.70
C PHE A 83 -16.60 -11.13 1.33
N VAL A 84 -15.89 -10.93 0.20
CA VAL A 84 -14.80 -11.80 -0.30
C VAL A 84 -13.43 -11.42 0.26
N ASP A 85 -13.20 -10.14 0.51
CA ASP A 85 -11.90 -9.63 0.93
C ASP A 85 -11.48 -10.13 2.32
N ARG A 86 -10.29 -10.74 2.41
CA ARG A 86 -9.57 -11.09 3.64
C ARG A 86 -8.08 -10.69 3.57
N THR A 87 -7.72 -9.77 2.67
CA THR A 87 -6.34 -9.29 2.49
C THR A 87 -5.80 -8.62 3.77
N ALA A 88 -4.53 -8.77 4.09
CA ALA A 88 -3.91 -8.11 5.24
C ALA A 88 -3.45 -6.69 4.93
N SER A 89 -3.19 -6.37 3.65
CA SER A 89 -2.67 -5.08 3.20
C SER A 89 -3.64 -4.35 2.28
N ASN A 90 -3.57 -3.02 2.31
CA ASN A 90 -4.36 -2.19 1.41
C ASN A 90 -3.86 -2.29 -0.04
N VAL A 91 -2.58 -2.61 -0.23
CA VAL A 91 -2.01 -2.93 -1.55
C VAL A 91 -2.63 -4.21 -2.11
N GLY A 92 -2.69 -5.27 -1.31
CA GLY A 92 -3.37 -6.51 -1.68
C GLY A 92 -4.85 -6.31 -1.97
N GLN A 93 -5.54 -5.49 -1.19
CA GLN A 93 -6.93 -5.13 -1.43
C GLN A 93 -7.15 -4.42 -2.78
N GLN A 94 -6.25 -3.49 -3.13
CA GLN A 94 -6.28 -2.81 -4.44
C GLN A 94 -6.07 -3.78 -5.60
N VAL A 95 -5.14 -4.73 -5.48
CA VAL A 95 -4.89 -5.76 -6.50
C VAL A 95 -6.07 -6.72 -6.60
N LEU A 96 -6.66 -7.15 -5.47
CA LEU A 96 -7.86 -7.98 -5.45
C LEU A 96 -9.01 -7.30 -6.19
N TYR A 97 -9.23 -6.01 -5.92
CA TYR A 97 -10.28 -5.22 -6.59
C TYR A 97 -10.05 -5.15 -8.11
N LYS A 98 -8.81 -4.87 -8.53
CA LYS A 98 -8.42 -4.88 -9.95
C LYS A 98 -8.76 -6.24 -10.57
N ARG A 99 -8.34 -7.36 -9.97
CA ARG A 99 -8.58 -8.70 -10.53
C ARG A 99 -10.05 -9.10 -10.58
N MET A 100 -10.86 -8.68 -9.61
CA MET A 100 -12.30 -8.96 -9.61
C MET A 100 -13.07 -8.11 -10.63
N THR A 101 -12.60 -6.90 -10.94
CA THR A 101 -13.24 -5.99 -11.92
C THR A 101 -12.70 -6.12 -13.34
N GLN A 102 -11.47 -6.65 -13.51
CA GLN A 102 -10.76 -6.79 -14.77
C GLN A 102 -10.25 -8.22 -14.95
N PRO A 103 -11.12 -9.21 -15.18
CA PRO A 103 -10.70 -10.61 -15.31
C PRO A 103 -9.83 -10.83 -16.56
N GLY A 104 -8.78 -11.64 -16.40
CA GLY A 104 -7.92 -12.08 -17.49
C GLY A 104 -8.52 -13.21 -18.32
N SER A 105 -7.86 -13.56 -19.43
CA SER A 105 -8.26 -14.66 -20.33
C SER A 105 -7.65 -16.02 -19.99
N SER A 106 -6.81 -16.08 -18.94
CA SER A 106 -6.12 -17.32 -18.56
C SER A 106 -7.12 -18.39 -18.11
N LEU A 107 -7.00 -19.61 -18.68
CA LEU A 107 -7.81 -20.76 -18.28
C LEU A 107 -7.36 -21.36 -16.93
N THR A 108 -6.15 -21.01 -16.48
CA THR A 108 -5.63 -21.42 -15.17
C THR A 108 -5.52 -20.22 -14.27
N ASN A 109 -5.85 -20.42 -12.99
CA ASN A 109 -5.63 -19.39 -11.98
C ASN A 109 -4.13 -19.37 -11.62
N PRO A 110 -3.41 -18.27 -11.92
CA PRO A 110 -1.99 -18.16 -11.62
C PRO A 110 -1.69 -18.25 -10.11
N LEU A 111 -2.69 -18.02 -9.25
CA LEU A 111 -2.55 -18.07 -7.80
C LEU A 111 -2.64 -19.49 -7.22
N ASN A 112 -3.08 -20.50 -7.96
CA ASN A 112 -3.33 -21.84 -7.41
C ASN A 112 -2.08 -22.43 -6.73
N HIS A 113 -0.92 -22.31 -7.37
CA HIS A 113 0.36 -22.71 -6.79
C HIS A 113 0.62 -22.04 -5.44
N LEU A 114 0.40 -20.72 -5.32
CA LEU A 114 0.59 -19.97 -4.07
C LEU A 114 -0.42 -20.37 -3.01
N ILE A 115 -1.67 -20.64 -3.39
CA ILE A 115 -2.71 -21.09 -2.46
C ILE A 115 -2.34 -22.44 -1.86
N ASP A 116 -1.89 -23.39 -2.69
CA ASP A 116 -1.47 -24.72 -2.22
C ASP A 116 -0.19 -24.65 -1.38
N PHE A 117 0.76 -23.79 -1.76
CA PHE A 117 1.95 -23.50 -0.98
C PHE A 117 1.61 -22.96 0.41
N PHE A 118 0.77 -21.92 0.51
CA PHE A 118 0.38 -21.35 1.81
C PHE A 118 -0.55 -22.24 2.63
N ARG A 119 -1.26 -23.18 1.99
CA ARG A 119 -2.02 -24.21 2.68
C ARG A 119 -1.10 -25.16 3.44
N THR A 120 0.03 -25.55 2.85
CA THR A 120 0.99 -26.47 3.48
C THR A 120 1.93 -25.74 4.46
N GLN A 121 2.33 -24.51 4.16
CA GLN A 121 3.29 -23.72 4.94
C GLN A 121 2.63 -22.73 5.91
N GLU A 122 1.83 -23.23 6.86
CA GLU A 122 1.06 -22.41 7.80
C GLU A 122 1.92 -21.41 8.61
N LYS A 123 3.05 -21.84 9.16
CA LYS A 123 3.92 -20.95 9.97
C LYS A 123 4.49 -19.79 9.15
N LEU A 124 4.86 -20.06 7.90
CA LEU A 124 5.39 -19.07 6.98
C LEU A 124 4.28 -18.12 6.53
N ARG A 125 3.10 -18.65 6.21
CA ARG A 125 1.88 -17.87 5.90
C ARG A 125 1.57 -16.86 7.00
N ASP A 126 1.53 -17.29 8.26
CA ASP A 126 1.26 -16.40 9.40
C ASP A 126 2.34 -15.30 9.54
N ALA A 127 3.62 -15.64 9.30
CA ALA A 127 4.72 -14.68 9.33
C ALA A 127 4.63 -13.64 8.21
N ILE A 128 4.26 -14.09 7.00
CA ILE A 128 4.05 -13.24 5.82
C ILE A 128 2.85 -12.33 6.03
N GLN A 129 1.70 -12.86 6.45
CA GLN A 129 0.51 -12.07 6.73
C GLN A 129 0.80 -11.00 7.78
N PHE A 130 1.56 -11.34 8.83
CA PHE A 130 2.02 -10.38 9.83
C PHE A 130 2.93 -9.28 9.23
N LYS A 131 3.83 -9.61 8.29
CA LYS A 131 4.66 -8.62 7.59
C LYS A 131 3.80 -7.69 6.71
N LEU A 132 2.80 -8.24 6.03
CA LEU A 132 1.89 -7.48 5.15
C LEU A 132 1.04 -6.45 5.90
N LEU A 133 0.78 -6.63 7.20
CA LEU A 133 0.14 -5.60 8.03
C LEU A 133 0.92 -4.28 8.10
N SER A 134 2.20 -4.24 7.75
CA SER A 134 2.93 -2.97 7.60
C SER A 134 2.35 -2.07 6.51
N LEU A 135 1.62 -2.67 5.55
CA LEU A 135 0.94 -2.04 4.42
C LEU A 135 -0.58 -1.91 4.61
N SER A 136 -1.11 -2.11 5.83
CA SER A 136 -2.53 -1.92 6.14
C SER A 136 -2.91 -0.46 6.45
N ARG A 137 -1.93 0.45 6.49
CA ARG A 137 -2.19 1.87 6.77
C ARG A 137 -2.94 2.53 5.61
N PRO A 138 -3.87 3.47 5.86
CA PRO A 138 -4.59 4.15 4.80
C PRO A 138 -3.70 4.90 3.79
N ASP A 139 -2.47 5.22 4.19
CA ASP A 139 -1.51 5.88 3.29
C ASP A 139 -0.99 4.94 2.19
N ALA A 140 -1.07 3.62 2.39
CA ALA A 140 -0.60 2.63 1.41
C ALA A 140 -1.42 2.64 0.12
N TYR A 141 -2.69 3.10 0.15
CA TYR A 141 -3.50 3.29 -1.06
C TYR A 141 -2.90 4.33 -2.03
N TYR A 142 -2.03 5.23 -1.55
CA TYR A 142 -1.37 6.24 -2.38
C TYR A 142 -0.05 5.73 -2.99
N ILE A 143 0.32 4.46 -2.81
CA ILE A 143 1.41 3.87 -3.61
C ILE A 143 0.97 3.84 -5.08
N SER A 144 -0.30 3.49 -5.37
CA SER A 144 -0.81 3.42 -6.74
C SER A 144 -0.77 4.76 -7.48
N SER A 145 -0.86 5.91 -6.78
CA SER A 145 -0.71 7.22 -7.40
C SER A 145 0.70 7.50 -7.91
N LEU A 146 1.71 6.71 -7.50
CA LEU A 146 3.06 6.77 -8.06
C LEU A 146 3.14 6.14 -9.46
N LEU A 147 2.08 5.48 -9.93
CA LEU A 147 1.97 4.93 -11.28
C LEU A 147 1.28 5.88 -12.26
N THR A 148 0.71 7.00 -11.79
CA THR A 148 0.03 7.96 -12.67
C THR A 148 1.04 8.64 -13.60
N LYS A 149 0.65 8.84 -14.86
CA LYS A 149 1.47 9.60 -15.83
C LYS A 149 1.59 11.06 -15.38
N ASN A 150 2.80 11.63 -15.46
CA ASN A 150 3.14 12.98 -14.99
C ASN A 150 2.81 13.18 -13.50
N LEU A 151 3.61 12.55 -12.62
CA LEU A 151 3.34 12.53 -11.18
C LEU A 151 3.16 13.92 -10.60
N LEU A 152 4.05 14.84 -10.94
CA LEU A 152 3.95 16.24 -10.57
C LEU A 152 4.39 17.09 -11.76
N THR A 153 3.58 18.09 -12.09
CA THR A 153 3.98 19.08 -13.09
C THR A 153 5.10 19.93 -12.50
N ARG A 154 6.25 19.92 -13.18
CA ARG A 154 7.42 20.70 -12.75
C ARG A 154 7.07 22.20 -12.83
N PRO A 155 7.08 22.94 -11.70
CA PRO A 155 6.72 24.34 -11.73
C PRO A 155 7.74 25.18 -12.51
N LYS A 156 7.24 26.10 -13.33
CA LYS A 156 8.07 27.04 -14.10
C LYS A 156 8.89 27.98 -13.21
N TRP A 157 8.54 28.17 -11.94
CA TRP A 157 9.24 29.04 -10.99
C TRP A 157 10.39 28.34 -10.24
N LEU A 158 10.69 27.07 -10.51
CA LEU A 158 11.81 26.37 -9.84
C LEU A 158 13.17 27.05 -10.03
N TRP A 159 13.41 27.71 -11.16
CA TRP A 159 14.66 28.47 -11.37
C TRP A 159 14.78 29.67 -10.44
N ALA A 160 13.65 30.28 -10.05
CA ALA A 160 13.65 31.39 -9.09
C ALA A 160 14.11 30.91 -7.69
N LEU A 161 13.83 29.66 -7.33
CA LEU A 161 14.37 29.06 -6.09
C LEU A 161 15.90 28.90 -6.15
N ALA A 162 16.44 28.53 -7.31
CA ALA A 162 17.89 28.44 -7.48
C ALA A 162 18.56 29.81 -7.30
N ILE A 163 17.94 30.88 -7.83
CA ILE A 163 18.40 32.25 -7.63
C ILE A 163 18.30 32.65 -6.15
N SER A 164 17.19 32.32 -5.47
CA SER A 164 17.03 32.61 -4.03
C SER A 164 18.15 31.96 -3.20
N LEU A 165 18.50 30.70 -3.49
CA LEU A 165 19.60 30.00 -2.83
C LEU A 165 20.96 30.63 -3.15
N LEU A 166 21.20 31.05 -4.40
CA LEU A 166 22.42 31.74 -4.79
C LEU A 166 22.57 33.08 -4.05
N VAL A 167 21.50 33.88 -3.99
CA VAL A 167 21.47 35.15 -3.24
C VAL A 167 21.73 34.90 -1.76
N THR A 168 21.10 33.87 -1.17
CA THR A 168 21.32 33.48 0.22
C THR A 168 22.80 33.13 0.46
N PHE A 169 23.40 32.32 -0.43
CA PHE A 169 24.81 31.94 -0.34
C PHE A 169 25.74 33.16 -0.45
N CYS A 170 25.54 34.03 -1.44
CA CYS A 170 26.33 35.26 -1.61
C CYS A 170 26.26 36.18 -0.38
N LEU A 171 25.07 36.35 0.20
CA LEU A 171 24.88 37.18 1.39
C LEU A 171 25.56 36.56 2.63
N VAL A 172 25.53 35.23 2.79
CA VAL A 172 26.29 34.55 3.85
C VAL A 172 27.79 34.79 3.69
N VAL A 173 28.34 34.64 2.48
CA VAL A 173 29.78 34.87 2.24
C VAL A 173 30.18 36.34 2.46
N LEU A 174 29.34 37.29 2.01
CA LEU A 174 29.61 38.72 2.21
C LEU A 174 29.46 39.16 3.66
N SER A 175 28.68 38.45 4.48
CA SER A 175 28.45 38.79 5.89
C SER A 175 29.72 38.77 6.74
N PHE A 176 30.73 37.97 6.37
CA PHE A 176 32.03 37.95 7.04
C PHE A 176 32.78 39.28 6.96
N LYS A 177 32.53 40.07 5.90
CA LYS A 177 33.14 41.39 5.69
C LYS A 177 32.18 42.54 6.02
N TYR A 178 30.89 42.35 5.77
CA TYR A 178 29.86 43.38 5.90
C TYR A 178 28.70 42.89 6.80
N PRO A 179 28.67 43.25 8.09
CA PRO A 179 27.65 42.77 9.03
C PRO A 179 26.21 43.11 8.64
N ILE A 180 25.98 44.18 7.85
CA ILE A 180 24.65 44.56 7.34
C ILE A 180 24.00 43.44 6.49
N CYS A 181 24.82 42.59 5.85
CA CYS A 181 24.32 41.46 5.07
C CYS A 181 23.55 40.45 5.92
N ILE A 182 23.79 40.38 7.24
CA ILE A 182 23.03 39.51 8.16
C ILE A 182 21.57 39.96 8.26
N VAL A 183 21.32 41.28 8.30
CA VAL A 183 19.95 41.81 8.31
C VAL A 183 19.27 41.55 6.97
N LEU A 184 20.02 41.70 5.86
CA LEU A 184 19.50 41.42 4.52
C LEU A 184 19.17 39.93 4.29
N LEU A 185 19.82 39.00 4.98
CA LEU A 185 19.53 37.56 4.91
C LEU A 185 18.11 37.22 5.39
N LEU A 186 17.50 38.03 6.24
CA LEU A 186 16.15 37.76 6.76
C LEU A 186 15.12 37.66 5.62
N ALA A 187 15.26 38.48 4.57
CA ALA A 187 14.31 38.49 3.45
C ALA A 187 14.30 37.17 2.63
N PRO A 188 15.43 36.68 2.07
CA PRO A 188 15.43 35.41 1.34
C PRO A 188 15.15 34.20 2.24
N LEU A 189 15.58 34.21 3.51
CA LEU A 189 15.28 33.12 4.44
C LEU A 189 13.79 33.00 4.75
N THR A 190 13.12 34.14 4.99
CA THR A 190 11.66 34.15 5.21
C THR A 190 10.91 33.73 3.95
N LEU A 191 11.31 34.20 2.77
CA LEU A 191 10.73 33.75 1.50
C LEU A 191 10.90 32.23 1.28
N ASN A 192 12.09 31.68 1.52
CA ASN A 192 12.35 30.25 1.39
C ASN A 192 11.48 29.44 2.36
N MET A 193 11.31 29.90 3.60
CA MET A 193 10.39 29.26 4.55
C MET A 193 8.95 29.28 4.05
N LEU A 194 8.44 30.41 3.55
CA LEU A 194 7.08 30.50 3.02
C LEU A 194 6.87 29.52 1.85
N VAL A 195 7.82 29.47 0.92
CA VAL A 195 7.78 28.52 -0.21
C VAL A 195 7.82 27.07 0.28
N HIS A 196 8.67 26.75 1.26
CA HIS A 196 8.78 25.42 1.83
C HIS A 196 7.44 24.95 2.42
N TYR A 197 6.81 25.74 3.27
CA TYR A 197 5.53 25.38 3.91
C TYR A 197 4.37 25.35 2.90
N TRP A 198 4.36 26.26 1.92
CA TRP A 198 3.38 26.23 0.84
C TRP A 198 3.51 24.97 -0.02
N ASN A 199 4.73 24.60 -0.41
CA ASN A 199 4.99 23.38 -1.18
C ASN A 199 4.65 22.11 -0.37
N LYS A 200 4.96 22.09 0.93
CA LYS A 200 4.66 20.98 1.83
C LYS A 200 3.15 20.72 1.92
N GLY A 201 2.33 21.77 1.97
CA GLY A 201 0.87 21.66 1.91
C GLY A 201 0.36 21.14 0.56
N ASN A 202 0.90 21.64 -0.56
CA ASN A 202 0.44 21.28 -1.90
C ASN A 202 0.91 19.89 -2.37
N THR A 203 2.04 19.39 -1.85
CA THR A 203 2.61 18.09 -2.25
C THR A 203 2.46 17.01 -1.17
N TYR A 204 1.63 17.26 -0.17
CA TYR A 204 1.44 16.38 0.99
C TYR A 204 1.08 14.94 0.61
N GLN A 205 0.23 14.73 -0.40
CA GLN A 205 -0.18 13.37 -0.80
C GLN A 205 1.00 12.52 -1.32
N PHE A 206 1.91 13.11 -2.10
CA PHE A 206 3.06 12.39 -2.67
C PHE A 206 4.11 12.06 -1.61
N ILE A 207 4.33 12.97 -0.67
CA ILE A 207 5.27 12.75 0.44
C ILE A 207 4.80 11.59 1.33
N ARG A 208 3.49 11.41 1.50
CA ARG A 208 2.93 10.28 2.26
C ARG A 208 3.11 8.93 1.58
N SER A 209 3.20 8.89 0.26
CA SER A 209 3.45 7.66 -0.49
C SER A 209 4.87 7.12 -0.28
N PHE A 210 5.86 7.96 0.03
CA PHE A 210 7.26 7.51 0.10
C PHE A 210 7.56 6.53 1.24
N PRO A 211 7.13 6.77 2.50
CA PRO A 211 7.25 5.77 3.56
C PRO A 211 6.56 4.45 3.22
N GLN A 212 5.44 4.52 2.50
CA GLN A 212 4.65 3.34 2.12
C GLN A 212 5.33 2.55 0.98
N LEU A 213 5.94 3.24 0.01
CA LEU A 213 6.79 2.60 -0.98
C LEU A 213 8.01 1.93 -0.34
N ASN A 214 8.63 2.57 0.67
CA ASN A 214 9.70 1.92 1.44
C ASN A 214 9.20 0.67 2.18
N ALA A 215 8.01 0.72 2.79
CA ALA A 215 7.39 -0.45 3.43
C ALA A 215 7.10 -1.55 2.41
N LEU A 216 6.68 -1.21 1.19
CA LEU A 216 6.45 -2.15 0.09
C LEU A 216 7.74 -2.84 -0.32
N ILE A 217 8.81 -2.07 -0.56
CA ILE A 217 10.14 -2.60 -0.87
C ILE A 217 10.61 -3.56 0.22
N GLU A 218 10.44 -3.20 1.50
CA GLU A 218 10.81 -4.06 2.64
C GLU A 218 9.93 -5.30 2.80
N ALA A 219 8.66 -5.23 2.40
CA ALA A 219 7.78 -6.39 2.34
C ALA A 219 8.22 -7.35 1.23
N CYS A 220 8.47 -6.84 0.03
CA CYS A 220 8.98 -7.64 -1.10
C CYS A 220 10.34 -8.27 -0.79
N ASP A 221 11.26 -7.53 -0.18
CA ASP A 221 12.58 -8.03 0.20
C ASP A 221 12.45 -9.19 1.20
N TYR A 222 11.65 -9.00 2.26
CA TYR A 222 11.37 -10.06 3.24
C TYR A 222 10.75 -11.30 2.60
N LEU A 223 9.74 -11.12 1.73
CA LEU A 223 9.06 -12.21 1.04
C LEU A 223 10.03 -13.01 0.15
N SER A 224 10.82 -12.31 -0.66
CA SER A 224 11.76 -12.91 -1.61
C SER A 224 12.87 -13.73 -0.93
N GLN A 225 13.23 -13.39 0.30
CA GLN A 225 14.25 -14.07 1.09
C GLN A 225 13.67 -15.16 2.01
N SER A 226 12.35 -15.15 2.24
CA SER A 226 11.72 -16.04 3.24
C SER A 226 11.65 -17.51 2.80
N HIS A 227 11.53 -17.77 1.50
CA HIS A 227 11.49 -19.12 0.94
C HIS A 227 11.86 -19.12 -0.55
N HIS A 228 12.46 -20.21 -1.04
CA HIS A 228 12.93 -20.32 -2.42
C HIS A 228 11.79 -20.25 -3.46
N GLU A 229 10.62 -20.85 -3.18
CA GLU A 229 9.44 -20.79 -4.06
C GLU A 229 8.84 -19.37 -4.19
N LEU A 230 9.12 -18.49 -3.22
CA LEU A 230 8.66 -17.10 -3.26
C LEU A 230 9.70 -16.18 -3.93
N SER A 231 10.93 -16.66 -4.16
CA SER A 231 11.99 -15.88 -4.78
C SER A 231 11.67 -15.61 -6.25
N ASN A 232 11.63 -14.33 -6.63
CA ASN A 232 11.41 -13.91 -8.01
C ASN A 232 12.50 -12.91 -8.44
N GLU A 233 13.21 -13.22 -9.52
CA GLU A 233 14.32 -12.39 -10.03
C GLU A 233 13.85 -11.00 -10.50
N SER A 234 12.65 -10.89 -11.08
CA SER A 234 12.06 -9.60 -11.46
C SER A 234 11.83 -8.70 -10.23
N VAL A 235 11.42 -9.31 -9.11
CA VAL A 235 11.22 -8.61 -7.83
C VAL A 235 12.56 -8.17 -7.24
N LYS A 236 13.58 -9.04 -7.23
CA LYS A 236 14.93 -8.68 -6.76
C LYS A 236 15.53 -7.53 -7.58
N ASN A 237 15.41 -7.59 -8.90
CA ASN A 237 15.86 -6.52 -9.79
C ASN A 237 15.11 -5.21 -9.50
N SER A 238 13.79 -5.27 -9.33
CA SER A 238 12.97 -4.09 -9.02
C SER A 238 13.31 -3.48 -7.65
N ILE A 239 13.62 -4.32 -6.64
CA ILE A 239 14.13 -3.87 -5.34
C ILE A 239 15.47 -3.16 -5.51
N ALA A 240 16.40 -3.72 -6.28
CA ALA A 240 17.72 -3.14 -6.53
C ALA A 240 17.62 -1.77 -7.21
N GLU A 241 16.78 -1.66 -8.24
CA GLU A 241 16.53 -0.40 -8.94
C GLU A 241 15.93 0.68 -8.04
N LEU A 242 15.12 0.30 -7.04
CA LEU A 242 14.51 1.25 -6.10
C LEU A 242 15.39 1.60 -4.88
N GLN A 243 16.59 1.05 -4.75
CA GLN A 243 17.48 1.35 -3.61
C GLN A 243 17.97 2.81 -3.57
N SER A 244 18.20 3.43 -4.73
CA SER A 244 18.57 4.86 -4.79
C SER A 244 17.43 5.75 -4.30
N PHE A 245 16.19 5.43 -4.65
CA PHE A 245 15.00 6.08 -4.10
C PHE A 245 14.94 5.91 -2.58
N LYS A 246 15.06 4.67 -2.06
CA LYS A 246 14.97 4.38 -0.61
C LYS A 246 15.95 5.23 0.21
N ARG A 247 17.19 5.36 -0.25
CA ARG A 247 18.22 6.19 0.41
C ARG A 247 17.86 7.68 0.42
N LYS A 248 17.42 8.21 -0.72
CA LYS A 248 17.04 9.64 -0.86
C LYS A 248 15.76 9.98 -0.09
N SER A 249 14.76 9.09 -0.11
CA SER A 249 13.46 9.31 0.54
C SER A 249 13.60 9.37 2.06
N VAL A 250 14.48 8.54 2.63
CA VAL A 250 14.82 8.61 4.06
C VAL A 250 15.43 9.97 4.39
N LEU A 251 16.37 10.48 3.58
CA LEU A 251 16.99 11.79 3.81
C LEU A 251 15.96 12.93 3.90
N ILE A 252 14.99 12.92 2.98
CA ILE A 252 13.90 13.90 2.99
C ILE A 252 12.99 13.68 4.20
N ALA A 253 12.63 12.43 4.51
CA ALA A 253 11.70 12.09 5.60
C ALA A 253 12.33 12.11 7.02
N LEU A 254 13.64 12.37 7.16
CA LEU A 254 14.36 12.31 8.45
C LEU A 254 13.75 13.17 9.58
N SER A 255 12.96 14.20 9.28
CA SER A 255 12.30 15.04 10.29
C SER A 255 10.94 14.52 10.78
N ASN A 256 10.37 13.48 10.14
CA ASN A 256 9.03 12.96 10.45
C ASN A 256 9.03 11.71 11.36
N LYS A 257 10.19 11.30 11.90
CA LYS A 257 10.24 10.18 12.85
C LYS A 257 9.78 10.63 14.24
N SER A 258 8.47 10.53 14.47
CA SER A 258 7.81 10.67 15.77
C SER A 258 7.91 9.38 16.61
N GLY A 259 9.13 8.84 16.73
CA GLY A 259 9.44 7.77 17.69
C GLY A 259 10.02 8.39 18.96
N ILE A 260 9.63 7.87 20.13
CA ILE A 260 10.01 8.34 21.48
C ILE A 260 11.50 8.66 21.53
N GLU A 261 11.84 9.94 21.43
CA GLU A 261 13.20 10.43 21.61
C GLU A 261 13.07 11.73 22.41
N GLY A 262 13.88 11.84 23.46
CA GLY A 262 13.75 12.87 24.49
C GLY A 262 13.84 14.31 23.95
N GLU A 263 13.64 15.29 24.83
CA GLU A 263 13.60 16.73 24.49
C GLU A 263 14.79 17.19 23.61
N LEU A 264 15.97 16.58 23.78
CA LEU A 264 17.17 16.89 23.00
C LEU A 264 17.07 16.49 21.52
N SER A 265 16.43 15.36 21.19
CA SER A 265 16.25 14.96 19.79
C SER A 265 15.17 15.79 19.10
N GLN A 266 14.15 16.24 19.84
CA GLN A 266 13.13 17.15 19.33
C GLN A 266 13.74 18.48 18.93
N PHE A 267 14.66 19.00 19.74
CA PHE A 267 15.43 20.19 19.40
C PHE A 267 16.30 19.98 18.15
N GLY A 268 17.01 18.85 18.07
CA GLY A 268 17.78 18.48 16.88
C GLY A 268 16.93 18.39 15.61
N ASN A 269 15.75 17.78 15.69
CA ASN A 269 14.80 17.67 14.58
C ASN A 269 14.27 19.03 14.15
N TYR A 270 13.98 19.93 15.09
CA TYR A 270 13.58 21.30 14.79
C TYR A 270 14.69 22.07 14.07
N LEU A 271 15.94 21.97 14.53
CA LEU A 271 17.08 22.59 13.84
C LEU A 271 17.27 22.03 12.43
N LEU A 272 17.16 20.72 12.25
CA LEU A 272 17.25 20.10 10.93
C LEU A 272 16.12 20.56 10.01
N GLU A 273 14.89 20.68 10.52
CA GLU A 273 13.76 21.22 9.77
C GLU A 273 14.03 22.66 9.33
N LEU A 274 14.52 23.53 10.23
CA LEU A 274 14.90 24.90 9.89
C LEU A 274 15.95 24.96 8.78
N VAL A 275 17.02 24.17 8.89
CA VAL A 275 18.07 24.09 7.86
C VAL A 275 17.48 23.65 6.52
N LYS A 276 16.62 22.62 6.53
CA LYS A 276 15.93 22.14 5.33
C LYS A 276 15.00 23.18 4.73
N SER A 277 14.27 23.94 5.54
CA SER A 277 13.35 24.99 5.09
C SER A 277 14.13 26.16 4.49
N PHE A 278 15.20 26.63 5.15
CA PHE A 278 16.04 27.72 4.65
C PHE A 278 16.73 27.39 3.34
N LEU A 279 17.20 26.15 3.19
CA LEU A 279 17.91 25.68 2.01
C LEU A 279 17.00 25.01 0.97
N LEU A 280 15.68 24.99 1.20
CA LEU A 280 14.68 24.37 0.32
C LEU A 280 14.99 22.90 -0.04
N ILE A 281 15.67 22.16 0.86
CA ILE A 281 16.19 20.82 0.60
C ILE A 281 15.06 19.86 0.22
N GLU A 282 13.94 19.89 0.95
CA GLU A 282 12.80 19.00 0.71
C GLU A 282 12.12 19.31 -0.64
N VAL A 283 12.04 20.59 -1.04
CA VAL A 283 11.43 20.99 -2.31
C VAL A 283 12.26 20.45 -3.48
N TRP A 284 13.57 20.67 -3.46
CA TRP A 284 14.47 20.14 -4.50
C TRP A 284 14.53 18.61 -4.50
N GLY A 285 14.65 18.01 -3.32
CA GLY A 285 14.70 16.57 -3.15
C GLY A 285 13.43 15.88 -3.67
N LEU A 286 12.26 16.47 -3.42
CA LEU A 286 10.98 15.97 -3.91
C LEU A 286 10.97 15.89 -5.44
N PHE A 287 11.26 16.98 -6.16
CA PHE A 287 11.24 16.97 -7.63
C PHE A 287 12.31 16.03 -8.21
N TRP A 288 13.44 15.88 -7.55
CA TRP A 288 14.46 14.92 -7.98
C TRP A 288 13.98 13.47 -7.82
N ILE A 289 13.39 13.14 -6.67
CA ILE A 289 12.81 11.82 -6.41
C ILE A 289 11.67 11.53 -7.39
N VAL A 290 10.79 12.49 -7.63
CA VAL A 290 9.64 12.30 -8.53
C VAL A 290 10.12 11.98 -9.94
N LYS A 291 11.09 12.74 -10.47
CA LYS A 291 11.71 12.46 -11.76
C LYS A 291 12.36 11.07 -11.82
N GLU A 292 12.98 10.64 -10.73
CA GLU A 292 13.52 9.29 -10.63
C GLU A 292 12.41 8.23 -10.66
N LEU A 293 11.33 8.41 -9.89
CA LEU A 293 10.20 7.48 -9.84
C LEU A 293 9.44 7.38 -11.17
N GLU A 294 9.32 8.48 -11.93
CA GLU A 294 8.72 8.45 -13.27
C GLU A 294 9.43 7.46 -14.20
N SER A 295 10.76 7.32 -14.08
CA SER A 295 11.53 6.33 -14.85
C SER A 295 11.45 4.89 -14.30
N LYS A 296 10.87 4.70 -13.11
CA LYS A 296 10.86 3.42 -12.37
C LYS A 296 9.45 2.90 -12.06
N GLN A 297 8.41 3.45 -12.69
CA GLN A 297 7.01 3.06 -12.43
C GLN A 297 6.75 1.57 -12.68
N SER A 298 7.35 0.98 -13.71
CA SER A 298 7.26 -0.45 -13.99
C SER A 298 7.77 -1.32 -12.84
N HIS A 299 8.88 -0.92 -12.20
CA HIS A 299 9.41 -1.63 -11.03
C HIS A 299 8.48 -1.53 -9.84
N ILE A 300 7.83 -0.38 -9.62
CA ILE A 300 6.84 -0.21 -8.55
C ILE A 300 5.64 -1.14 -8.81
N GLU A 301 5.15 -1.21 -10.04
CA GLU A 301 4.03 -2.07 -10.43
C GLU A 301 4.35 -3.56 -10.21
N VAL A 302 5.56 -4.01 -10.55
CA VAL A 302 6.04 -5.38 -10.24
C VAL A 302 5.96 -5.68 -8.74
N LEU A 303 6.36 -4.72 -7.88
CA LEU A 303 6.30 -4.92 -6.44
C LEU A 303 4.85 -4.94 -5.91
N ILE A 304 3.96 -4.11 -6.46
CA ILE A 304 2.53 -4.08 -6.11
C ILE A 304 1.88 -5.41 -6.47
N GLU A 305 2.02 -5.89 -7.70
CA GLU A 305 1.42 -7.15 -8.16
C GLU A 305 2.00 -8.34 -7.37
N TYR A 306 3.31 -8.36 -7.09
CA TYR A 306 3.92 -9.43 -6.30
C TYR A 306 3.36 -9.51 -4.87
N VAL A 307 3.24 -8.39 -4.16
CA VAL A 307 2.60 -8.37 -2.83
C VAL A 307 1.12 -8.70 -2.93
N GLY A 308 0.45 -8.18 -3.96
CA GLY A 308 -0.94 -8.47 -4.25
C GLY A 308 -1.20 -9.95 -4.41
N ASP A 309 -0.38 -10.66 -5.20
CA ASP A 309 -0.49 -12.10 -5.44
C ASP A 309 -0.41 -12.90 -4.13
N MET A 310 0.57 -12.57 -3.28
CA MET A 310 0.73 -13.23 -1.99
C MET A 310 -0.47 -13.00 -1.08
N ASP A 311 -0.90 -11.74 -0.96
CA ASP A 311 -2.00 -11.37 -0.08
C ASP A 311 -3.35 -11.93 -0.57
N MET A 312 -3.60 -11.89 -1.88
CA MET A 312 -4.77 -12.50 -2.49
C MET A 312 -4.80 -14.02 -2.30
N ALA A 313 -3.67 -14.71 -2.50
CA ALA A 313 -3.61 -16.15 -2.28
C ALA A 313 -3.97 -16.52 -0.82
N ILE A 314 -3.44 -15.76 0.15
CA ILE A 314 -3.78 -15.92 1.57
C ILE A 314 -5.25 -15.57 1.83
N SER A 315 -5.76 -14.50 1.22
CA SER A 315 -7.16 -14.07 1.33
C SER A 315 -8.13 -15.14 0.80
N ILE A 316 -7.84 -15.72 -0.36
CA ILE A 316 -8.63 -16.81 -0.95
C ILE A 316 -8.57 -18.06 -0.06
N LEU A 317 -7.40 -18.41 0.47
CA LEU A 317 -7.27 -19.53 1.38
C LEU A 317 -8.08 -19.31 2.67
N SER A 318 -8.05 -18.09 3.22
CA SER A 318 -8.87 -17.71 4.37
C SER A 318 -10.37 -17.80 4.04
N LEU A 319 -10.81 -17.30 2.89
CA LEU A 319 -12.22 -17.41 2.45
C LEU A 319 -12.68 -18.86 2.41
N ARG A 320 -11.87 -19.74 1.82
CA ARG A 320 -12.15 -21.19 1.70
C ARG A 320 -12.12 -21.93 3.04
N ALA A 321 -11.44 -21.39 4.04
CA ALA A 321 -11.41 -21.94 5.40
C ALA A 321 -12.60 -21.47 6.26
N GLY A 322 -13.38 -20.51 5.78
CA GLY A 322 -14.56 -19.98 6.44
C GLY A 322 -15.79 -20.89 6.32
N GLU A 323 -16.95 -20.35 6.72
CA GLU A 323 -18.23 -21.07 6.71
C GLU A 323 -18.83 -21.22 5.30
N SER A 324 -18.41 -20.35 4.37
CA SER A 324 -18.92 -20.33 3.00
C SER A 324 -18.40 -21.51 2.20
N LYS A 325 -19.33 -22.31 1.64
CA LYS A 325 -18.97 -23.41 0.75
C LYS A 325 -18.48 -22.85 -0.59
N THR A 326 -17.22 -23.12 -0.93
CA THR A 326 -16.61 -22.69 -2.19
C THR A 326 -16.12 -23.89 -2.98
N CYS A 327 -16.05 -23.76 -4.31
CA CYS A 327 -15.38 -24.71 -5.19
C CYS A 327 -14.37 -23.99 -6.09
N GLU A 328 -13.49 -24.75 -6.74
CA GLU A 328 -12.65 -24.21 -7.81
C GLU A 328 -13.39 -24.32 -9.15
N PRO A 329 -13.61 -23.21 -9.88
CA PRO A 329 -14.25 -23.28 -11.18
C PRO A 329 -13.34 -23.94 -12.20
N GLN A 330 -13.91 -24.75 -13.08
CA GLN A 330 -13.21 -25.33 -14.24
C GLN A 330 -13.48 -24.46 -15.46
N LEU A 331 -12.47 -23.73 -15.91
CA LEU A 331 -12.57 -22.91 -17.11
C LEU A 331 -12.36 -23.79 -18.35
N VAL A 332 -13.34 -23.77 -19.26
CA VAL A 332 -13.31 -24.56 -20.50
C VAL A 332 -13.24 -23.65 -21.71
N ASN A 333 -12.41 -23.98 -22.70
CA ASN A 333 -12.35 -23.27 -23.97
C ASN A 333 -13.38 -23.83 -24.97
N LYS A 334 -14.64 -24.00 -24.52
CA LYS A 334 -15.70 -24.65 -25.28
C LYS A 334 -16.93 -23.75 -25.37
N GLY A 335 -16.91 -22.81 -26.31
CA GLY A 335 -18.06 -21.97 -26.66
C GLY A 335 -18.68 -21.23 -25.46
N LYS A 336 -19.95 -20.84 -25.60
CA LYS A 336 -20.74 -20.22 -24.53
C LYS A 336 -21.41 -21.30 -23.68
N THR A 337 -20.62 -21.96 -22.84
CA THR A 337 -21.10 -23.01 -21.93
C THR A 337 -20.86 -22.64 -20.47
N MET A 338 -21.82 -22.93 -19.61
CA MET A 338 -21.70 -22.71 -18.17
C MET A 338 -22.50 -23.79 -17.43
N THR A 339 -21.89 -24.42 -16.43
CA THR A 339 -22.59 -25.39 -15.57
C THR A 339 -22.29 -25.05 -14.12
N MET A 340 -23.35 -24.82 -13.35
CA MET A 340 -23.25 -24.62 -11.90
C MET A 340 -24.12 -25.64 -11.20
N LYS A 341 -23.59 -26.24 -10.13
CA LYS A 341 -24.32 -27.18 -9.28
C LYS A 341 -24.28 -26.68 -7.85
N GLY A 342 -25.43 -26.59 -7.20
CA GLY A 342 -25.58 -26.08 -5.85
C GLY A 342 -25.13 -24.63 -5.69
N ALA A 343 -25.29 -23.81 -6.72
CA ALA A 343 -24.90 -22.39 -6.65
C ALA A 343 -25.85 -21.61 -5.76
N TYR A 344 -25.32 -20.72 -4.94
CA TYR A 344 -26.09 -19.92 -4.00
C TYR A 344 -25.51 -18.51 -3.94
N HIS A 345 -26.36 -17.53 -3.62
CA HIS A 345 -25.92 -16.15 -3.46
C HIS A 345 -25.24 -15.96 -2.10
N PRO A 346 -23.94 -15.63 -2.04
CA PRO A 346 -23.18 -15.67 -0.78
C PRO A 346 -23.60 -14.59 0.23
N LEU A 347 -24.20 -13.48 -0.23
CA LEU A 347 -24.67 -12.40 0.64
C LEU A 347 -26.05 -12.65 1.26
N ILE A 348 -26.71 -13.76 0.92
CA ILE A 348 -28.04 -14.09 1.43
C ILE A 348 -27.90 -15.23 2.43
N GLU A 349 -28.29 -14.96 3.68
CA GLU A 349 -28.32 -15.99 4.72
C GLU A 349 -29.32 -17.10 4.35
N HIS A 350 -28.94 -18.34 4.61
CA HIS A 350 -29.76 -19.53 4.30
C HIS A 350 -30.28 -19.58 2.85
N CYS A 351 -29.49 -19.08 1.89
CA CYS A 351 -29.84 -19.09 0.47
C CYS A 351 -30.07 -20.51 -0.05
N VAL A 352 -31.20 -20.72 -0.73
CA VAL A 352 -31.50 -21.99 -1.40
C VAL A 352 -30.64 -22.11 -2.64
N SER A 353 -29.87 -23.19 -2.73
CA SER A 353 -28.97 -23.43 -3.86
C SER A 353 -29.73 -23.87 -5.11
N ASN A 354 -29.29 -23.43 -6.28
CA ASN A 354 -29.87 -23.79 -7.57
C ASN A 354 -28.79 -24.33 -8.53
N ASP A 355 -29.24 -25.15 -9.47
CA ASP A 355 -28.41 -25.67 -10.56
C ASP A 355 -28.72 -24.91 -11.85
N ILE A 356 -27.74 -24.73 -12.71
CA ILE A 356 -27.95 -24.23 -14.08
C ILE A 356 -27.01 -24.91 -15.05
N HIS A 357 -27.52 -25.19 -16.24
CA HIS A 357 -26.73 -25.66 -17.37
C HIS A 357 -27.08 -24.82 -18.61
N ILE A 358 -26.08 -24.12 -19.14
CA ILE A 358 -26.16 -23.31 -20.35
C ILE A 358 -25.25 -23.96 -21.39
N ASP A 359 -25.80 -24.28 -22.56
CA ASP A 359 -25.07 -24.82 -23.70
C ASP A 359 -25.48 -24.10 -25.00
N GLY A 360 -24.72 -23.07 -25.37
CA GLY A 360 -24.84 -22.34 -26.64
C GLY A 360 -26.14 -21.54 -26.85
N LYS A 361 -27.14 -21.66 -25.98
CA LYS A 361 -28.46 -21.03 -26.08
C LYS A 361 -28.73 -20.12 -24.88
N SER A 362 -29.50 -19.06 -25.10
CA SER A 362 -30.01 -18.20 -24.03
C SER A 362 -31.02 -18.94 -23.16
N VAL A 363 -31.01 -18.64 -21.85
CA VAL A 363 -31.98 -19.17 -20.88
C VAL A 363 -33.03 -18.11 -20.59
N LEU A 364 -34.31 -18.46 -20.74
CA LEU A 364 -35.44 -17.60 -20.35
C LEU A 364 -35.93 -18.00 -18.96
N ILE A 365 -35.85 -17.07 -18.00
CA ILE A 365 -36.29 -17.28 -16.62
C ILE A 365 -37.65 -16.61 -16.42
N THR A 366 -38.67 -17.41 -16.13
CA THR A 366 -40.04 -16.95 -15.85
C THR A 366 -40.47 -17.38 -14.45
N GLY A 367 -41.52 -16.73 -13.91
CA GLY A 367 -42.04 -17.04 -12.58
C GLY A 367 -42.72 -15.85 -11.91
N SER A 368 -43.45 -16.10 -10.83
CA SER A 368 -44.15 -15.07 -10.05
C SER A 368 -43.19 -14.06 -9.40
N ASN A 369 -43.70 -12.89 -9.03
CA ASN A 369 -42.93 -11.96 -8.20
C ASN A 369 -42.51 -12.64 -6.88
N MET A 370 -41.38 -12.23 -6.32
CA MET A 370 -40.82 -12.78 -5.08
C MET A 370 -40.32 -14.24 -5.15
N SER A 371 -40.32 -14.88 -6.34
CA SER A 371 -39.81 -16.26 -6.51
C SER A 371 -38.27 -16.36 -6.59
N GLY A 372 -37.53 -15.29 -6.29
CA GLY A 372 -36.06 -15.30 -6.32
C GLY A 372 -35.39 -15.12 -7.70
N LYS A 373 -36.14 -14.79 -8.76
CA LYS A 373 -35.59 -14.64 -10.13
C LYS A 373 -34.40 -13.68 -10.21
N SER A 374 -34.53 -12.48 -9.63
CA SER A 374 -33.46 -11.47 -9.65
C SER A 374 -32.25 -11.94 -8.84
N THR A 375 -32.47 -12.60 -7.71
CA THR A 375 -31.39 -13.21 -6.91
C THR A 375 -30.64 -14.26 -7.71
N PHE A 376 -31.35 -15.12 -8.43
CA PHE A 376 -30.74 -16.14 -9.28
C PHE A 376 -29.96 -15.53 -10.45
N LEU A 377 -30.43 -14.43 -11.06
CA LEU A 377 -29.67 -13.73 -12.11
C LEU A 377 -28.39 -13.05 -11.58
N ARG A 378 -28.40 -12.62 -10.31
CA ARG A 378 -27.22 -12.06 -9.63
C ARG A 378 -26.21 -13.11 -9.18
N THR A 379 -26.69 -14.33 -8.93
CA THR A 379 -25.88 -15.49 -8.50
C THR A 379 -25.09 -16.04 -9.67
#